data_AF-A0A8T2PYX8-F1
#
_entry.id   AF-A0A8T2PYX8-F1
#
_cell.length_a   1.000
_cell.length_b   1.000
_cell.length_c   1.000
_cell.angle_alpha   90.00
_cell.angle_beta   90.00
_cell.angle_gamma   90.00
#
_symmetry.space_group_name_H-M   'P 1'
#
loop_
_entity.id
_entity.type
_entity.pdbx_description
1 polymer ?
#
loop_
_entity_poly.entity_id
_entity_poly.type
_entity_poly.pdbx_seq_one_letter_code
_entity_poly.pdbx_strand_id
1 'polypeptide(L)'
;MALGKGLGAHSRFRYAFILCAFARSVMDYGIEAADEDALQDFCVADVSNMQITINGLPCRPPSDVVSADFASSLLREARNLNQVFGSAVNLANALTFPALNTLGVSMARIDFQPGGLNPPHIHPRATEILFVARGTLLVGFISTGNRLYSQTLQEGDIFVFPPGLPHFQLNTDTRSPALSIVAFNSQNPGVSQLAATLFTAQPPIPREVLQIALGIHDQEELNHIINSVPRS
;
A
#
# COMPACT_ATOMS: atom_id res chain seq x y z
N MET A 1 -12.77 -85.02 11.04
CA MET A 1 -12.40 -84.80 12.45
C MET A 1 -11.22 -83.83 12.46
N ALA A 2 -11.34 -82.74 13.23
CA ALA A 2 -10.37 -81.66 13.53
C ALA A 2 -9.93 -80.75 12.35
N LEU A 3 -10.39 -79.50 12.22
CA LEU A 3 -10.18 -78.25 13.01
C LEU A 3 -8.86 -77.52 12.67
N GLY A 4 -8.98 -76.29 12.16
CA GLY A 4 -7.80 -75.45 11.87
C GLY A 4 -8.08 -74.01 11.42
N LYS A 5 -8.90 -73.27 12.17
CA LYS A 5 -8.89 -71.82 12.44
C LYS A 5 -8.61 -70.81 11.31
N GLY A 6 -9.61 -69.95 11.08
CA GLY A 6 -9.46 -68.67 10.40
C GLY A 6 -8.60 -67.69 11.20
N LEU A 7 -7.83 -66.89 10.46
CA LEU A 7 -7.18 -65.67 10.94
C LEU A 7 -7.01 -64.75 9.74
N GLY A 8 -7.46 -63.49 9.85
CA GLY A 8 -6.94 -62.43 8.98
C GLY A 8 -7.91 -61.45 8.31
N ALA A 9 -9.16 -61.29 8.76
CA ALA A 9 -10.06 -60.29 8.16
C ALA A 9 -10.16 -58.96 8.94
N HIS A 10 -9.76 -58.91 10.22
CA HIS A 10 -10.05 -57.76 11.10
C HIS A 10 -8.94 -56.71 11.24
N SER A 11 -7.73 -56.94 10.71
CA SER A 11 -6.61 -55.99 10.87
C SER A 11 -6.56 -54.91 9.78
N ARG A 12 -7.10 -55.18 8.57
CA ARG A 12 -6.97 -54.26 7.44
C ARG A 12 -7.99 -53.10 7.42
N PHE A 13 -9.04 -53.18 8.24
CA PHE A 13 -10.11 -52.17 8.24
C PHE A 13 -9.90 -51.01 9.22
N ARG A 14 -8.96 -51.13 10.18
CA ARG A 14 -8.69 -50.06 11.17
C ARG A 14 -7.68 -49.03 10.67
N TYR A 15 -6.80 -49.39 9.74
CA TYR A 15 -5.79 -48.48 9.18
C TYR A 15 -6.34 -47.58 8.06
N ALA A 16 -7.37 -48.02 7.34
CA ALA A 16 -7.96 -47.22 6.25
C ALA A 16 -8.75 -45.99 6.76
N PHE A 17 -9.32 -46.04 7.96
CA PHE A 17 -10.05 -44.91 8.54
C PHE A 17 -9.16 -43.86 9.23
N ILE A 18 -7.95 -44.23 9.67
CA ILE A 18 -7.03 -43.29 10.33
C ILE A 18 -6.29 -42.43 9.28
N LEU A 19 -6.06 -42.95 8.07
CA LEU A 19 -5.40 -42.22 6.99
C LEU A 19 -6.28 -41.16 6.29
N CYS A 20 -7.62 -41.31 6.30
CA CYS A 20 -8.51 -40.29 5.72
C CYS A 20 -8.80 -39.10 6.67
N ALA A 21 -8.55 -39.23 7.98
CA ALA A 21 -8.79 -38.14 8.93
C ALA A 21 -7.63 -37.12 9.00
N PHE A 22 -6.41 -37.51 8.60
CA PHE A 22 -5.26 -36.60 8.58
C PHE A 22 -5.06 -35.85 7.25
N ALA A 23 -5.75 -36.25 6.17
CA ALA A 23 -5.61 -35.61 4.86
C ALA A 23 -6.45 -34.32 4.71
N ARG A 24 -7.10 -33.83 5.78
CA ARG A 24 -8.07 -32.73 5.72
C ARG A 24 -7.79 -31.56 6.67
N SER A 25 -6.59 -31.48 7.24
CA SER A 25 -6.21 -30.40 8.16
C SER A 25 -5.03 -29.55 7.69
N VAL A 26 -4.64 -29.65 6.43
CA VAL A 26 -3.92 -28.53 5.81
C VAL A 26 -5.02 -27.55 5.40
N MET A 27 -5.50 -26.77 6.38
CA MET A 27 -6.02 -25.45 6.06
C MET A 27 -4.87 -24.79 5.29
N ASP A 28 -5.06 -24.62 3.98
CA ASP A 28 -4.38 -23.59 3.23
C ASP A 28 -4.70 -22.27 3.95
N TYR A 29 -3.91 -21.94 4.97
CA TYR A 29 -3.81 -20.58 5.44
C TYR A 29 -3.20 -19.83 4.27
N GLY A 30 -4.07 -19.27 3.43
CA GLY A 30 -3.66 -18.30 2.43
C GLY A 30 -2.78 -17.29 3.14
N ILE A 31 -1.57 -17.12 2.63
CA ILE A 31 -0.73 -16.00 3.05
C ILE A 31 -1.48 -14.76 2.56
N GLU A 32 -2.28 -14.15 3.44
CA GLU A 32 -2.96 -12.90 3.15
C GLU A 32 -1.91 -11.79 3.16
N ALA A 33 -1.67 -11.21 1.98
CA ALA A 33 -0.80 -10.05 1.79
C ALA A 33 -1.57 -8.72 2.02
N ALA A 34 -2.68 -8.78 2.77
CA ALA A 34 -3.58 -7.66 3.05
C ALA A 34 -3.69 -7.44 4.56
N ASP A 35 -4.32 -6.33 4.97
CA ASP A 35 -4.62 -6.07 6.37
C ASP A 35 -5.51 -7.16 6.96
N GLU A 36 -5.30 -7.49 8.24
CA GLU A 36 -6.09 -8.49 8.96
C GLU A 36 -7.53 -8.02 9.21
N ASP A 37 -8.47 -8.96 9.18
CA ASP A 37 -9.86 -8.71 9.56
C ASP A 37 -9.97 -8.24 11.03
N ALA A 38 -10.82 -7.25 11.26
CA ALA A 38 -11.11 -6.76 12.61
C ALA A 38 -11.75 -7.86 13.48
N LEU A 39 -11.23 -8.01 14.70
CA LEU A 39 -11.76 -8.98 15.69
C LEU A 39 -12.84 -8.38 16.61
N GLN A 40 -13.15 -7.09 16.44
CA GLN A 40 -14.14 -6.32 17.19
C GLN A 40 -14.61 -5.12 16.36
N ASP A 41 -15.69 -4.47 16.80
CA ASP A 41 -16.32 -3.37 16.05
C ASP A 41 -15.37 -2.18 15.75
N PHE A 42 -14.48 -1.84 16.68
CA PHE A 42 -13.50 -0.78 16.49
C PHE A 42 -12.27 -0.97 17.40
N CYS A 43 -11.14 -0.39 16.98
CA CYS A 43 -9.90 -0.41 17.73
C CYS A 43 -9.11 0.88 17.50
N VAL A 44 -9.60 2.02 17.99
CA VAL A 44 -8.97 3.34 17.76
C VAL A 44 -7.53 3.32 18.28
N ALA A 45 -6.56 3.61 17.41
CA ALA A 45 -5.14 3.50 17.76
C ALA A 45 -4.72 4.50 18.85
N ASP A 46 -3.89 4.03 19.78
CA ASP A 46 -3.18 4.86 20.76
C ASP A 46 -1.84 5.31 20.18
N VAL A 47 -1.90 6.31 19.29
CA VAL A 47 -0.71 6.91 18.67
C VAL A 47 0.11 7.75 19.66
N SER A 48 -0.39 8.01 20.86
CA SER A 48 0.31 8.81 21.88
C SER A 48 1.21 7.96 22.79
N ASN A 49 0.91 6.67 22.91
CA ASN A 49 1.58 5.77 23.85
C ASN A 49 1.98 4.44 23.19
N MET A 50 2.91 4.51 22.23
CA MET A 50 3.45 3.35 21.50
C MET A 50 4.59 2.66 22.27
N GLN A 51 4.39 2.33 23.56
CA GLN A 51 5.40 1.62 24.35
C GLN A 51 5.60 0.16 23.92
N ILE A 52 4.59 -0.43 23.29
CA ILE A 52 4.61 -1.80 22.79
C ILE A 52 4.53 -1.76 21.27
N THR A 53 5.41 -2.52 20.61
CA THR A 53 5.38 -2.72 19.15
C THR A 53 4.65 -4.02 18.84
N ILE A 54 3.63 -3.93 18.00
CA ILE A 54 2.85 -5.06 17.48
C ILE A 54 2.69 -4.90 15.96
N ASN A 55 2.16 -5.92 15.27
CA ASN A 55 1.67 -5.69 13.90
C ASN A 55 0.41 -4.80 13.98
N GLY A 56 0.43 -3.66 13.29
CA GLY A 56 -0.58 -2.62 13.46
C GLY A 56 -0.27 -1.64 14.59
N LEU A 57 -1.28 -1.21 15.34
CA LEU A 57 -1.15 -0.23 16.42
C LEU A 57 -1.93 -0.68 17.66
N PRO A 58 -1.38 -0.49 18.89
CA PRO A 58 -2.13 -0.69 20.12
C PRO A 58 -3.40 0.18 20.14
N CYS A 59 -4.45 -0.29 20.80
CA CYS A 59 -5.74 0.40 20.85
C CYS A 59 -5.96 1.09 22.19
N ARG A 60 -6.64 2.23 22.17
CA ARG A 60 -7.12 2.92 23.36
C ARG A 60 -8.24 2.09 24.03
N PRO A 61 -8.43 2.22 25.36
CA PRO A 61 -9.60 1.64 26.03
C PRO A 61 -10.91 2.11 25.38
N PRO A 62 -11.89 1.23 25.10
CA PRO A 62 -13.16 1.64 24.50
C PRO A 62 -13.93 2.69 25.33
N SER A 63 -13.71 2.75 26.65
CA SER A 63 -14.29 3.75 27.55
C SER A 63 -13.85 5.18 27.24
N ASP A 64 -12.70 5.34 26.57
CA ASP A 64 -12.09 6.65 26.30
C ASP A 64 -12.40 7.12 24.87
N VAL A 65 -13.03 6.27 24.06
CA VAL A 65 -13.39 6.54 22.67
C VAL A 65 -14.72 7.26 22.60
N VAL A 66 -14.78 8.34 21.82
CA VAL A 66 -15.97 9.18 21.62
C VAL A 66 -16.30 9.34 20.13
N SER A 67 -17.50 9.82 19.82
CA SER A 67 -17.93 10.00 18.41
C SER A 67 -16.99 10.87 17.58
N ALA A 68 -16.32 11.85 18.21
CA ALA A 68 -15.36 12.71 17.54
C ALA A 68 -14.11 11.96 17.04
N ASP A 69 -13.75 10.83 17.65
CA ASP A 69 -12.61 10.01 17.21
C ASP A 69 -12.85 9.37 15.82
N PHE A 70 -14.11 9.22 15.41
CA PHE A 70 -14.52 8.63 14.13
C PHE A 70 -14.71 9.65 12.99
N ALA A 71 -14.35 10.91 13.23
CA ALA A 71 -14.43 11.96 12.22
C ALA A 71 -13.08 12.67 12.05
N SER A 72 -12.74 13.03 10.82
CA SER A 72 -11.52 13.78 10.53
C SER A 72 -11.78 14.89 9.52
N SER A 73 -11.08 16.01 9.71
CA SER A 73 -11.05 17.14 8.76
C SER A 73 -9.77 17.17 7.93
N LEU A 74 -8.93 16.14 8.03
CA LEU A 74 -7.59 16.10 7.44
C LEU A 74 -7.59 16.31 5.91
N LEU A 75 -8.64 15.85 5.23
CA LEU A 75 -8.77 15.93 3.76
C LEU A 75 -9.58 17.15 3.28
N ARG A 76 -9.98 18.06 4.19
CA ARG A 76 -10.84 19.21 3.85
C ARG A 76 -10.16 20.20 2.92
N GLU A 77 -8.85 20.37 3.05
CA GLU A 77 -8.03 21.34 2.32
C GLU A 77 -6.67 20.75 2.00
N ALA A 78 -6.02 21.28 0.97
CA ALA A 78 -4.63 20.95 0.65
C ALA A 78 -3.70 21.38 1.79
N ARG A 79 -2.72 20.56 2.15
CA ARG A 79 -1.62 20.97 3.05
C ARG A 79 -0.28 20.50 2.50
N ASN A 80 0.78 21.24 2.81
CA ASN A 80 2.16 20.90 2.48
C ASN A 80 2.41 20.70 0.97
N LEU A 81 2.15 21.74 0.17
CA LEU A 81 2.47 21.74 -1.26
C LEU A 81 3.98 21.52 -1.46
N ASN A 82 4.33 20.45 -2.17
CA ASN A 82 5.68 20.26 -2.65
C ASN A 82 5.92 21.20 -3.83
N GLN A 83 6.76 22.21 -3.65
CA GLN A 83 7.04 23.22 -4.68
C GLN A 83 7.79 22.66 -5.88
N VAL A 84 8.56 21.57 -5.71
CA VAL A 84 9.33 20.96 -6.79
C VAL A 84 8.42 20.17 -7.72
N PHE A 85 7.51 19.38 -7.15
CA PHE A 85 6.60 18.56 -7.93
C PHE A 85 5.28 19.26 -8.25
N GLY A 86 4.93 20.35 -7.55
CA GLY A 86 3.67 21.06 -7.74
C GLY A 86 2.44 20.27 -7.29
N SER A 87 2.61 19.32 -6.37
CA SER A 87 1.53 18.51 -5.79
C SER A 87 1.57 18.49 -4.26
N ALA A 88 0.41 18.33 -3.64
CA ALA A 88 0.24 18.24 -2.20
C ALA A 88 -0.53 16.96 -1.87
N VAL A 89 0.02 16.09 -1.02
CA VAL A 89 -0.60 14.82 -0.62
C VAL A 89 -0.95 14.86 0.86
N ASN A 90 -2.22 14.69 1.17
CA ASN A 90 -2.74 14.57 2.53
C ASN A 90 -3.29 13.15 2.73
N LEU A 91 -2.54 12.31 3.44
CA LEU A 91 -2.92 10.92 3.73
C LEU A 91 -3.63 10.81 5.08
N ALA A 92 -4.81 10.22 5.09
CA ALA A 92 -5.55 9.77 6.26
C ALA A 92 -5.40 8.25 6.40
N ASN A 93 -4.41 7.83 7.19
CA ASN A 93 -4.09 6.43 7.52
C ASN A 93 -4.24 6.19 9.04
N ALA A 94 -4.04 4.97 9.54
CA ALA A 94 -4.21 4.68 10.97
C ALA A 94 -3.31 5.48 11.93
N LEU A 95 -2.25 6.14 11.44
CA LEU A 95 -1.41 7.04 12.24
C LEU A 95 -1.97 8.47 12.34
N THR A 96 -2.60 8.95 11.28
CA THR A 96 -3.10 10.34 11.16
C THR A 96 -4.60 10.46 11.38
N PHE A 97 -5.32 9.35 11.21
CA PHE A 97 -6.72 9.16 11.57
C PHE A 97 -6.86 7.82 12.32
N PRO A 98 -6.63 7.82 13.64
CA PRO A 98 -6.51 6.60 14.46
C PRO A 98 -7.70 5.63 14.43
N ALA A 99 -8.90 6.11 14.09
CA ALA A 99 -10.07 5.25 13.96
C ALA A 99 -10.01 4.26 12.80
N LEU A 100 -9.08 4.43 11.85
CA LEU A 100 -8.86 3.48 10.75
C LEU A 100 -8.13 2.20 11.15
N ASN A 101 -7.57 2.15 12.36
CA ASN A 101 -6.83 0.98 12.84
C ASN A 101 -7.75 -0.25 12.92
N THR A 102 -7.25 -1.39 12.42
CA THR A 102 -7.92 -2.67 12.19
C THR A 102 -8.99 -2.70 11.10
N LEU A 103 -9.29 -1.59 10.41
CA LEU A 103 -10.42 -1.51 9.46
C LEU A 103 -10.03 -1.70 7.99
N GLY A 104 -8.76 -1.98 7.70
CA GLY A 104 -8.31 -2.36 6.35
C GLY A 104 -8.44 -1.27 5.28
N VAL A 105 -8.62 0.00 5.66
CA VAL A 105 -8.82 1.09 4.70
C VAL A 105 -8.10 2.38 5.09
N SER A 106 -7.73 3.16 4.08
CA SER A 106 -7.24 4.54 4.24
C SER A 106 -7.60 5.38 3.01
N MET A 107 -7.41 6.69 3.11
CA MET A 107 -7.74 7.62 2.03
C MET A 107 -6.69 8.73 1.93
N ALA A 108 -6.52 9.30 0.73
CA ALA A 108 -5.76 10.53 0.59
C ALA A 108 -6.44 11.54 -0.32
N ARG A 109 -6.12 12.81 -0.09
CA ARG A 109 -6.40 13.94 -0.96
C ARG A 109 -5.11 14.34 -1.66
N ILE A 110 -5.19 14.58 -2.97
CA ILE A 110 -4.05 15.04 -3.76
C ILE A 110 -4.45 16.27 -4.58
N ASP A 111 -3.85 17.41 -4.28
CA ASP A 111 -4.00 18.64 -5.05
C ASP A 111 -2.81 18.83 -5.98
N PHE A 112 -3.09 19.24 -7.22
CA PHE A 112 -2.10 19.49 -8.25
C PHE A 112 -2.20 20.94 -8.71
N GLN A 113 -1.08 21.66 -8.67
CA GLN A 113 -0.93 22.92 -9.40
C GLN A 113 -0.98 22.66 -10.91
N PRO A 114 -1.15 23.70 -11.74
CA PRO A 114 -1.00 23.54 -13.18
C PRO A 114 0.38 22.95 -13.52
N GLY A 115 0.42 21.86 -14.30
CA GLY A 115 1.65 21.10 -14.58
C GLY A 115 2.15 20.23 -13.43
N GLY A 116 1.43 20.15 -12.30
CA GLY A 116 1.85 19.42 -11.10
C GLY A 116 1.91 17.91 -11.30
N LEU A 117 2.91 17.27 -10.70
CA LEU A 117 3.22 15.85 -10.77
C LEU A 117 3.14 15.23 -9.38
N ASN A 118 2.50 14.07 -9.26
CA ASN A 118 2.82 13.12 -8.20
C ASN A 118 3.75 12.07 -8.83
N PRO A 119 5.06 12.09 -8.49
CA PRO A 119 6.07 11.39 -9.25
C PRO A 119 5.93 9.86 -9.15
N PRO A 120 6.63 9.08 -10.00
CA PRO A 120 6.55 7.63 -9.95
C PRO A 120 6.81 7.05 -8.55
N HIS A 121 5.82 6.33 -8.02
CA HIS A 121 5.83 5.72 -6.69
C HIS A 121 5.13 4.37 -6.67
N ILE A 122 5.26 3.66 -5.53
CA ILE A 122 4.54 2.42 -5.24
C ILE A 122 3.88 2.46 -3.86
N HIS A 123 2.78 1.74 -3.75
CA HIS A 123 2.12 1.38 -2.48
C HIS A 123 2.33 -0.12 -2.24
N PRO A 124 3.31 -0.52 -1.40
CA PRO A 124 3.70 -1.92 -1.28
C PRO A 124 2.63 -2.82 -0.64
N ARG A 125 1.65 -2.25 0.06
CA ARG A 125 0.66 -3.00 0.85
C ARG A 125 -0.79 -2.70 0.45
N ALA A 126 -1.03 -1.96 -0.62
CA ALA A 126 -2.40 -1.61 -1.00
C ALA A 126 -2.58 -1.43 -2.50
N THR A 127 -3.74 -1.86 -2.97
CA THR A 127 -4.38 -1.32 -4.17
C THR A 127 -4.82 0.10 -3.88
N GLU A 128 -4.71 0.98 -4.87
CA GLU A 128 -5.27 2.32 -4.84
C GLU A 128 -6.39 2.44 -5.88
N ILE A 129 -7.49 3.09 -5.50
CA ILE A 129 -8.48 3.60 -6.45
C ILE A 129 -8.52 5.13 -6.36
N LEU A 130 -8.35 5.78 -7.49
CA LEU A 130 -8.38 7.23 -7.64
C LEU A 130 -9.69 7.69 -8.24
N PHE A 131 -10.21 8.80 -7.73
CA PHE A 131 -11.35 9.55 -8.26
C PHE A 131 -10.93 11.00 -8.53
N VAL A 132 -11.20 11.51 -9.73
CA VAL A 132 -10.93 12.92 -10.07
C VAL A 132 -12.10 13.78 -9.60
N ALA A 133 -11.85 14.61 -8.58
CA ALA A 133 -12.85 15.51 -8.02
C ALA A 133 -12.88 16.89 -8.69
N ARG A 134 -11.76 17.31 -9.31
CA ARG A 134 -11.68 18.55 -10.10
C ARG A 134 -10.58 18.46 -11.16
N GLY A 135 -10.81 19.08 -12.33
CA GLY A 135 -9.81 19.25 -13.37
C GLY A 135 -9.57 18.00 -14.22
N THR A 136 -8.34 17.82 -14.69
CA THR A 136 -7.95 16.73 -15.59
C THR A 136 -6.59 16.18 -15.18
N LEU A 137 -6.44 14.86 -15.19
CA LEU A 137 -5.20 14.19 -14.81
C LEU A 137 -4.83 13.12 -15.85
N LEU A 138 -3.59 13.16 -16.35
CA LEU A 138 -2.96 11.99 -16.95
C LEU A 138 -2.48 11.09 -15.83
N VAL A 139 -2.97 9.86 -15.79
CA VAL A 139 -2.52 8.86 -14.82
C VAL A 139 -1.97 7.63 -15.55
N GLY A 140 -1.15 6.85 -14.87
CA GLY A 140 -0.79 5.53 -15.39
C GLY A 140 0.03 4.68 -14.42
N PHE A 141 0.02 3.38 -14.67
CA PHE A 141 0.87 2.40 -13.99
C PHE A 141 1.66 1.55 -14.96
N ILE A 142 2.75 0.97 -14.47
CA ILE A 142 3.63 0.08 -15.23
C ILE A 142 3.47 -1.33 -14.67
N SER A 143 3.02 -2.25 -15.52
CA SER A 143 2.91 -3.67 -15.17
C SER A 143 4.28 -4.35 -15.09
N THR A 144 4.33 -5.54 -14.48
CA THR A 144 5.55 -6.38 -14.42
C THR A 144 6.05 -6.84 -15.79
N GLY A 145 5.23 -6.74 -16.84
CA GLY A 145 5.65 -6.89 -18.24
C GLY A 145 6.28 -5.64 -18.85
N ASN A 146 6.65 -4.64 -18.03
CA ASN A 146 7.19 -3.34 -18.45
C ASN A 146 6.28 -2.56 -19.42
N ARG A 147 4.97 -2.80 -19.33
CA ARG A 147 3.97 -2.10 -20.15
C ARG A 147 3.28 -1.01 -19.33
N LEU A 148 3.31 0.21 -19.87
CA LEU A 148 2.54 1.35 -19.39
C LEU A 148 1.06 1.19 -19.77
N TYR A 149 0.19 1.37 -18.79
CA TYR A 149 -1.24 1.57 -18.97
C TYR A 149 -1.59 2.95 -18.43
N SER A 150 -2.01 3.85 -19.31
CA SER A 150 -2.27 5.25 -18.97
C SER A 150 -3.56 5.76 -19.60
N GLN A 151 -4.19 6.73 -18.94
CA GLN A 151 -5.38 7.41 -19.45
C GLN A 151 -5.43 8.85 -18.95
N THR A 152 -5.98 9.75 -19.77
CA THR A 152 -6.36 11.10 -19.34
C THR A 152 -7.78 11.07 -18.78
N LEU A 153 -7.92 11.41 -17.51
CA LEU A 153 -9.17 11.40 -16.75
C LEU A 153 -9.72 12.81 -16.57
N GLN A 154 -11.05 12.94 -16.56
CA GLN A 154 -11.81 14.15 -16.27
C GLN A 154 -12.56 14.03 -14.94
N GLU A 155 -13.18 15.12 -14.49
CA GLU A 155 -14.01 15.12 -13.28
C GLU A 155 -15.07 14.01 -13.31
N GLY A 156 -15.13 13.21 -12.23
CA GLY A 156 -16.02 12.07 -12.12
C GLY A 156 -15.41 10.73 -12.52
N ASP A 157 -14.28 10.73 -13.25
CA ASP A 157 -13.61 9.50 -13.67
C ASP A 157 -12.86 8.82 -12.51
N ILE A 158 -12.70 7.51 -12.63
CA ILE A 158 -11.91 6.68 -11.71
C ILE A 158 -10.79 5.94 -12.43
N PHE A 159 -9.74 5.58 -11.68
CA PHE A 159 -8.66 4.73 -12.17
C PHE A 159 -8.09 3.87 -11.02
N VAL A 160 -7.70 2.64 -11.33
CA VAL A 160 -7.20 1.68 -10.34
C VAL A 160 -5.70 1.43 -10.55
N PHE A 161 -4.95 1.43 -9.45
CA PHE A 161 -3.53 1.08 -9.42
C PHE A 161 -3.38 -0.23 -8.63
N PRO A 162 -2.98 -1.34 -9.28
CA PRO A 162 -2.74 -2.61 -8.60
C PRO A 162 -1.60 -2.50 -7.55
N PRO A 163 -1.64 -3.32 -6.49
CA PRO A 163 -0.73 -3.20 -5.36
C PRO A 163 0.72 -3.40 -5.79
N GLY A 164 1.62 -2.56 -5.28
CA GLY A 164 3.06 -2.64 -5.53
C GLY A 164 3.53 -2.24 -6.93
N LEU A 165 2.65 -1.84 -7.85
CA LEU A 165 3.06 -1.43 -9.20
C LEU A 165 3.45 0.06 -9.26
N PRO A 166 4.56 0.41 -9.94
CA PRO A 166 4.93 1.81 -10.22
C PRO A 166 3.81 2.56 -10.92
N HIS A 167 3.43 3.72 -10.39
CA HIS A 167 2.42 4.58 -11.00
C HIS A 167 2.67 6.06 -10.70
N PHE A 168 1.96 6.93 -11.43
CA PHE A 168 2.10 8.39 -11.34
C PHE A 168 0.78 9.09 -11.70
N GLN A 169 0.71 10.37 -11.35
CA GLN A 169 -0.35 11.27 -11.81
C GLN A 169 0.25 12.62 -12.21
N LEU A 170 -0.19 13.17 -13.34
CA LEU A 170 0.26 14.45 -13.88
C LEU A 170 -0.95 15.30 -14.25
N ASN A 171 -1.02 16.51 -13.70
CA ASN A 171 -1.91 17.54 -14.22
C ASN A 171 -1.32 18.10 -15.51
N THR A 172 -1.88 17.69 -16.66
CA THR A 172 -1.42 18.16 -17.97
C THR A 172 -1.91 19.56 -18.33
N ASP A 173 -2.85 20.11 -17.57
CA ASP A 173 -3.29 21.51 -17.75
C ASP A 173 -2.26 22.46 -17.13
N THR A 174 -1.76 23.41 -17.93
CA THR A 174 -0.74 24.39 -17.53
C THR A 174 -1.32 25.69 -16.97
N ARG A 175 -2.65 25.81 -16.91
CA ARG A 175 -3.37 26.99 -16.42
C ARG A 175 -4.28 26.71 -15.23
N SER A 176 -4.85 25.51 -15.14
CA SER A 176 -5.83 25.17 -14.11
C SER A 176 -5.35 24.06 -13.17
N PRO A 177 -5.66 24.16 -11.86
CA PRO A 177 -5.33 23.11 -10.89
C PRO A 177 -6.25 21.90 -11.03
N ALA A 178 -5.82 20.76 -10.51
CA ALA A 178 -6.60 19.53 -10.42
C ALA A 178 -6.63 19.00 -8.98
N LEU A 179 -7.65 18.19 -8.67
CA LEU A 179 -7.84 17.56 -7.37
C LEU A 179 -8.31 16.14 -7.56
N SER A 180 -7.65 15.19 -6.90
CA SER A 180 -8.12 13.81 -6.79
C SER A 180 -8.27 13.38 -5.33
N ILE A 181 -9.18 12.44 -5.12
CA ILE A 181 -9.35 11.70 -3.87
C ILE A 181 -9.05 10.24 -4.18
N VAL A 182 -8.27 9.60 -3.31
CA VAL A 182 -7.88 8.20 -3.48
C VAL A 182 -8.24 7.41 -2.24
N ALA A 183 -8.51 6.12 -2.41
CA ALA A 183 -8.76 5.18 -1.32
C ALA A 183 -7.88 3.94 -1.50
N PHE A 184 -7.52 3.33 -0.38
CA PHE A 184 -6.65 2.17 -0.31
C PHE A 184 -7.31 1.06 0.49
N ASN A 185 -7.07 -0.19 0.11
CA ASN A 185 -7.48 -1.38 0.88
C ASN A 185 -6.45 -1.77 1.96
N SER A 186 -5.84 -0.78 2.61
CA SER A 186 -5.01 -0.95 3.80
C SER A 186 -5.09 0.29 4.66
N GLN A 187 -5.08 0.12 5.97
CA GLN A 187 -4.92 1.16 6.98
C GLN A 187 -3.57 1.87 6.89
N ASN A 188 -2.57 1.23 6.26
CA ASN A 188 -1.23 1.76 6.05
C ASN A 188 -0.66 1.29 4.71
N PRO A 189 -1.00 1.95 3.59
CA PRO A 189 -0.58 1.53 2.24
C PRO A 189 0.94 1.58 2.06
N GLY A 190 1.63 2.44 2.81
CA GLY A 190 3.04 2.78 2.62
C GLY A 190 3.26 3.55 1.33
N VAL A 191 4.40 4.23 1.19
CA VAL A 191 4.77 4.88 -0.07
C VAL A 191 6.27 4.74 -0.27
N SER A 192 6.69 4.38 -1.47
CA SER A 192 8.09 4.47 -1.89
C SER A 192 8.15 5.29 -3.17
N GLN A 193 8.71 6.48 -3.06
CA GLN A 193 9.01 7.36 -4.18
C GLN A 193 10.24 6.81 -4.91
N LEU A 194 10.10 6.40 -6.17
CA LEU A 194 11.12 5.57 -6.82
C LEU A 194 12.46 6.28 -6.96
N ALA A 195 12.45 7.54 -7.41
CA ALA A 195 13.68 8.32 -7.54
C ALA A 195 14.35 8.55 -6.18
N ALA A 196 13.61 9.00 -5.17
CA ALA A 196 14.16 9.22 -3.83
C ALA A 196 14.69 7.91 -3.22
N THR A 197 13.97 6.81 -3.38
CA THR A 197 14.40 5.49 -2.86
C THR A 197 15.72 5.03 -3.50
N LEU A 198 15.91 5.27 -4.80
CA LEU A 198 17.14 4.89 -5.49
C LEU A 198 18.32 5.82 -5.16
N PHE A 199 18.09 7.13 -5.06
CA PHE A 199 19.17 8.11 -5.05
C PHE A 199 19.38 8.84 -3.72
N THR A 200 18.45 8.74 -2.77
CA THR A 200 18.51 9.45 -1.47
C THR A 200 18.33 8.52 -0.27
N ALA A 201 18.40 7.20 -0.44
CA ALA A 201 18.35 6.23 0.65
C ALA A 201 19.44 6.48 1.70
N GLN A 202 19.16 6.08 2.95
CA GLN A 202 20.09 6.18 4.07
C GLN A 202 20.16 4.84 4.82
N PRO A 203 21.32 4.14 4.83
CA PRO A 203 22.54 4.47 4.08
C PRO A 203 22.32 4.42 2.55
N PRO A 204 23.12 5.16 1.75
CA PRO A 204 22.94 5.23 0.30
C PRO A 204 23.26 3.89 -0.38
N ILE A 205 22.61 3.65 -1.53
CA ILE A 205 22.92 2.51 -2.39
C ILE A 205 24.37 2.66 -2.89
N PRO A 206 25.19 1.58 -2.88
CA PRO A 206 26.55 1.63 -3.41
C PRO A 206 26.58 2.14 -4.85
N ARG A 207 27.55 3.00 -5.17
CA ARG A 207 27.61 3.67 -6.48
C ARG A 207 27.73 2.66 -7.61
N GLU A 208 28.49 1.60 -7.40
CA GLU A 208 28.72 0.54 -8.37
C GLU A 208 27.40 -0.15 -8.76
N VAL A 209 26.47 -0.30 -7.82
CA VAL A 209 25.13 -0.85 -8.08
C VAL A 209 24.35 0.10 -9.00
N LEU A 210 24.33 1.40 -8.70
CA LEU A 210 23.62 2.39 -9.52
C LEU A 210 24.23 2.51 -10.93
N GLN A 211 25.56 2.50 -11.05
CA GLN A 211 26.24 2.58 -12.34
C GLN A 211 25.91 1.39 -13.23
N ILE A 212 25.99 0.17 -12.70
CA ILE A 212 25.70 -1.05 -13.45
C ILE A 212 24.20 -1.09 -13.81
N ALA A 213 23.31 -0.77 -12.86
CA ALA A 213 21.88 -0.84 -13.07
C ALA A 213 21.37 0.20 -14.09
N LEU A 214 21.96 1.40 -14.11
CA LEU A 214 21.55 2.49 -14.99
C LEU A 214 22.36 2.57 -16.29
N GLY A 215 23.46 1.81 -16.40
CA GLY A 215 24.38 1.89 -17.54
C GLY A 215 25.20 3.18 -17.57
N ILE A 216 25.42 3.82 -16.43
CA ILE A 216 26.15 5.09 -16.32
C ILE A 216 27.62 4.82 -16.01
N HIS A 217 28.48 5.12 -16.97
CA HIS A 217 29.93 4.89 -16.84
C HIS A 217 30.67 6.10 -16.26
N ASP A 218 30.12 7.31 -16.40
CA ASP A 218 30.71 8.54 -15.87
C ASP A 218 30.25 8.82 -14.43
N GLN A 219 31.22 9.07 -13.54
CA GLN A 219 30.96 9.39 -12.14
C GLN A 219 30.36 10.79 -11.98
N GLU A 220 30.73 11.74 -12.84
CA GLU A 220 30.19 13.10 -12.79
C GLU A 220 28.72 13.12 -13.20
N GLU A 221 28.36 12.38 -14.25
CA GLU A 221 26.97 12.16 -14.64
C GLU A 221 26.14 11.55 -13.50
N LEU A 222 26.63 10.48 -12.86
CA LEU A 222 25.91 9.88 -11.73
C LEU A 222 25.75 10.86 -10.56
N ASN A 223 26.79 11.64 -10.26
CA ASN A 223 26.72 12.68 -9.23
C ASN A 223 25.68 13.73 -9.57
N HIS A 224 25.59 14.15 -10.83
CA HIS A 224 24.61 15.11 -11.27
C HIS A 224 23.19 14.60 -11.05
N ILE A 225 22.91 13.35 -11.42
CA ILE A 225 21.60 12.72 -11.21
C ILE A 225 21.27 12.65 -9.71
N ILE A 226 22.17 12.11 -8.88
CA ILE A 226 21.96 12.01 -7.42
C ILE A 226 21.65 13.37 -6.81
N ASN A 227 22.37 14.41 -7.22
CA ASN A 227 22.19 15.76 -6.68
C ASN A 227 20.94 16.47 -7.23
N SER A 228 20.39 16.02 -8.37
CA SER A 228 19.17 16.57 -8.96
C SER A 228 17.89 16.02 -8.34
N VAL A 229 17.94 14.87 -7.67
CA VAL A 229 16.76 14.24 -7.06
C VAL A 229 16.37 15.03 -5.81
N PRO A 230 15.13 15.55 -5.73
CA PRO A 230 14.68 16.29 -4.56
C PRO A 230 14.72 15.40 -3.32
N ARG A 231 15.30 15.93 -2.24
CA ARG A 231 15.29 15.25 -0.93
C ARG A 231 13.94 15.52 -0.27
N SER A 232 13.29 14.44 0.16
CA SER A 232 12.06 14.45 0.96
C SER A 232 12.31 14.97 2.37
#